data_AF-C4YUW4-F1
#
_entry.id   AF-C4YUW4-F1
#
_cell.length_a   1.000
_cell.length_b   1.000
_cell.length_c   1.000
_cell.angle_alpha   90.00
_cell.angle_beta   90.00
_cell.angle_gamma   90.00
#
_symmetry.space_group_name_H-M   'P 1'
#
loop_
_entity.id
_entity.type
_entity.pdbx_description
1 polymer ?
#
loop_
_entity_poly.entity_id
_entity_poly.type
_entity_poly.pdbx_seq_one_letter_code
_entity_poly.pdbx_strand_id
1 'polypeptide(L)'
;MRSKILLRLYAQRWQIETMFKAFKSAGFNCEATHITNDLRLDTLMQILSIAFCLAYQTGEIIVLDKPIVIKKHGYRQNSIFRVGLDIISCIIFLLN
;
A
#
# COMPACT_ATOMS: atom_id res chain seq x y z
N MET A 1 30.08 10.65 -8.34
CA MET A 1 28.75 11.29 -8.38
C MET A 1 27.70 10.43 -9.12
N ARG A 2 27.97 9.89 -10.32
CA ARG A 2 27.03 9.07 -11.13
C ARG A 2 26.56 7.76 -10.47
N SER A 3 27.44 7.06 -9.76
CA SER A 3 27.11 5.79 -9.06
C SER A 3 26.05 5.95 -7.96
N LYS A 4 26.05 7.06 -7.20
CA LYS A 4 25.05 7.32 -6.14
C LYS A 4 23.65 7.52 -6.71
N ILE A 5 23.51 8.09 -7.91
CA ILE A 5 22.22 8.29 -8.59
C ILE A 5 21.66 6.94 -9.03
N LEU A 6 22.50 6.07 -9.60
CA LEU A 6 22.10 4.74 -10.04
C LEU A 6 21.57 3.88 -8.87
N LEU A 7 22.25 3.92 -7.72
CA LEU A 7 21.79 3.22 -6.51
C LEU A 7 20.43 3.73 -6.00
N ARG A 8 20.21 5.06 -6.05
CA ARG A 8 18.92 5.65 -5.66
C ARG A 8 17.79 5.24 -6.60
N LEU A 9 18.03 5.21 -7.91
CA LEU A 9 17.06 4.75 -8.89
C LEU A 9 16.75 3.27 -8.69
N TYR A 10 17.77 2.43 -8.49
CA TYR A 10 17.57 1.01 -8.23
C TYR A 10 16.76 0.76 -6.94
N ALA A 11 16.96 1.58 -5.91
CA ALA A 11 16.18 1.48 -4.67
C ALA A 11 14.67 1.76 -4.88
N GLN A 12 14.28 2.51 -5.91
CA GLN A 12 12.85 2.74 -6.22
C GLN A 12 12.14 1.45 -6.65
N ARG A 13 12.86 0.43 -7.14
CA ARG A 13 12.29 -0.88 -7.47
C ARG A 13 11.52 -1.49 -6.30
N TRP A 14 11.98 -1.27 -5.07
CA TRP A 14 11.34 -1.81 -3.87
C TRP A 14 9.89 -1.32 -3.66
N GLN A 15 9.50 -0.23 -4.32
CA GLN A 15 8.13 0.27 -4.28
C GLN A 15 7.13 -0.74 -4.85
N ILE A 16 7.48 -1.45 -5.94
CA ILE A 16 6.58 -2.45 -6.54
C ILE A 16 6.39 -3.65 -5.60
N GLU A 17 7.44 -4.07 -4.90
CA GLU A 17 7.38 -5.16 -3.91
C GLU A 17 6.49 -4.77 -2.73
N THR A 18 6.55 -3.51 -2.32
CA THR A 18 5.69 -2.96 -1.26
C THR A 18 4.23 -2.89 -1.70
N MET A 19 3.97 -2.53 -2.96
CA MET A 19 2.62 -2.53 -3.56
C MET A 19 2.05 -3.94 -3.64
N PHE A 20 2.80 -4.92 -4.16
CA PHE A 20 2.34 -6.31 -4.21
C PHE A 20 2.10 -6.88 -2.82
N LYS A 21 2.93 -6.53 -1.83
CA LYS A 21 2.68 -6.91 -0.43
C LYS A 21 1.36 -6.35 0.11
N ALA A 22 0.99 -5.12 -0.28
CA ALA A 22 -0.29 -4.50 0.09
C ALA A 22 -1.51 -5.17 -0.57
N PHE A 23 -1.38 -5.67 -1.81
CA PHE A 23 -2.44 -6.45 -2.46
C PHE A 23 -2.71 -7.79 -1.77
N LYS A 24 -1.65 -8.40 -1.24
CA LYS A 24 -1.67 -9.71 -0.57
C LYS A 24 -2.04 -9.58 0.91
N SER A 25 -1.48 -10.46 1.73
CA SER A 25 -1.76 -10.57 3.18
C SER A 25 -1.53 -9.29 3.99
N ALA A 26 -0.74 -8.33 3.52
CA ALA A 26 -0.50 -7.09 4.26
C ALA A 26 -1.48 -5.97 3.89
N GLY A 27 -2.59 -6.25 3.23
CA GLY A 27 -3.65 -5.27 2.96
C GLY A 27 -4.94 -5.96 2.51
N PHE A 28 -5.18 -6.00 1.20
CA PHE A 28 -6.46 -6.46 0.64
C PHE A 28 -6.68 -7.97 0.68
N ASN A 29 -5.64 -8.75 1.02
CA ASN A 29 -5.70 -10.20 1.16
C ASN A 29 -6.25 -10.91 -0.09
N CYS A 30 -5.87 -10.44 -1.28
CA CYS A 30 -6.43 -10.94 -2.54
C CYS A 30 -6.23 -12.45 -2.75
N GLU A 31 -5.14 -13.01 -2.23
CA GLU A 31 -4.81 -14.44 -2.34
C GLU A 31 -5.82 -15.34 -1.59
N ALA A 32 -6.50 -14.84 -0.57
CA ALA A 32 -7.52 -15.57 0.18
C ALA A 32 -8.86 -15.70 -0.57
N THR A 33 -9.03 -15.00 -1.69
CA THR A 33 -10.27 -15.07 -2.49
C THR A 33 -10.38 -16.39 -3.28
N HIS A 34 -9.28 -17.12 -3.45
CA HIS A 34 -9.19 -18.37 -4.23
C HIS A 34 -9.79 -18.26 -5.65
N ILE A 35 -9.84 -17.06 -6.24
CA ILE A 35 -10.33 -16.86 -7.60
C ILE A 35 -9.34 -17.47 -8.58
N THR A 36 -9.80 -18.44 -9.36
CA THR A 36 -8.99 -19.15 -10.38
C THR A 36 -9.34 -18.76 -11.81
N ASN A 37 -10.45 -18.02 -12.01
CA ASN A 37 -10.85 -17.56 -13.34
C ASN A 37 -10.10 -16.27 -13.71
N ASP A 38 -9.41 -16.29 -14.84
CA ASP A 38 -8.54 -15.19 -15.28
C ASP A 38 -9.29 -13.86 -15.48
N LEU A 39 -10.49 -13.88 -16.06
CA LEU A 39 -11.28 -12.66 -16.30
C LEU A 39 -11.72 -12.00 -14.98
N ARG A 40 -12.06 -12.82 -13.98
CA ARG A 40 -12.42 -12.34 -12.65
C ARG A 40 -11.22 -11.82 -11.89
N LEU A 41 -10.05 -12.45 -12.07
CA LEU A 41 -8.80 -12.00 -11.48
C LEU A 41 -8.38 -10.64 -12.07
N ASP A 42 -8.45 -10.48 -13.39
CA ASP A 42 -8.18 -9.21 -14.05
C ASP A 42 -9.07 -8.08 -13.51
N THR A 43 -10.38 -8.33 -13.44
CA THR A 43 -11.35 -7.37 -12.88
C THR A 43 -11.03 -7.03 -11.42
N LEU A 44 -10.68 -8.03 -10.60
CA LEU A 44 -10.26 -7.82 -9.21
C LEU A 44 -9.02 -6.92 -9.14
N MET A 45 -8.00 -7.19 -9.96
CA MET A 45 -6.77 -6.42 -9.97
C MET A 45 -7.00 -4.95 -10.38
N GLN A 46 -7.92 -4.69 -11.31
CA GLN A 46 -8.32 -3.33 -11.66
C GLN A 46 -8.92 -2.58 -10.46
N ILE A 47 -9.87 -3.21 -9.77
CA ILE A 47 -10.53 -2.61 -8.59
C ILE A 47 -9.53 -2.41 -7.44
N LEU A 48 -8.67 -3.41 -7.17
CA LEU A 48 -7.63 -3.31 -6.14
C LEU A 48 -6.64 -2.19 -6.43
N SER A 49 -6.31 -1.95 -7.69
CA SER A 49 -5.41 -0.86 -8.08
C SER A 49 -6.03 0.51 -7.75
N ILE A 50 -7.32 0.69 -8.02
CA ILE A 50 -8.05 1.92 -7.67
C ILE A 50 -8.11 2.08 -6.15
N ALA A 51 -8.50 1.02 -5.43
CA ALA A 51 -8.57 1.02 -3.97
C ALA A 51 -7.20 1.34 -3.32
N PHE A 52 -6.11 0.83 -3.91
CA PHE A 52 -4.76 1.15 -3.47
C PHE A 52 -4.41 2.61 -3.63
N CYS A 53 -4.70 3.21 -4.80
CA CYS A 53 -4.46 4.63 -5.02
C CYS A 53 -5.20 5.50 -4.01
N LEU A 54 -6.48 5.17 -3.72
CA LEU A 54 -7.27 5.87 -2.72
C LEU A 54 -6.67 5.75 -1.33
N ALA A 55 -6.36 4.52 -0.88
CA ALA A 55 -5.74 4.28 0.42
C ALA A 55 -4.36 4.95 0.54
N TYR A 56 -3.56 4.96 -0.52
CA TYR A 56 -2.27 5.63 -0.52
C TYR A 56 -2.42 7.15 -0.39
N GLN A 57 -3.31 7.78 -1.18
CA GLN A 57 -3.58 9.22 -1.12
C GLN A 57 -4.14 9.64 0.25
N THR A 58 -5.09 8.90 0.80
CA THR A 58 -5.58 9.14 2.17
C THR A 58 -4.45 9.05 3.18
N GLY A 59 -3.59 8.03 3.04
CA GLY A 59 -2.40 7.88 3.87
C GLY A 59 -1.48 9.09 3.78
N GLU A 60 -1.19 9.61 2.59
CA GLU A 60 -0.34 10.80 2.42
C GLU A 60 -0.91 12.01 3.15
N ILE A 61 -2.22 12.27 3.00
CA ILE A 61 -2.90 13.38 3.68
C ILE A 61 -2.79 13.25 5.20
N ILE A 62 -3.07 12.07 5.74
CA ILE A 62 -3.03 11.83 7.19
C ILE A 62 -1.61 11.93 7.74
N VAL A 63 -0.61 11.47 6.98
CA VAL A 63 0.80 11.48 7.41
C VAL A 63 1.39 12.89 7.42
N LEU A 64 0.84 13.83 6.64
CA LEU A 64 1.22 15.25 6.72
C LEU A 64 0.86 15.85 8.09
N ASP A 65 -0.32 15.53 8.62
CA ASP A 65 -0.75 15.98 9.94
C ASP A 65 -0.12 15.16 11.07
N LYS A 66 -0.11 13.84 10.93
CA LYS A 66 0.40 12.88 11.91
C LYS A 66 1.50 12.00 11.31
N PRO A 67 2.77 12.43 11.39
CA PRO A 67 3.90 11.68 10.84
C PRO A 67 4.02 10.26 11.41
N ILE A 68 4.38 9.30 10.55
CA ILE A 68 4.59 7.91 10.96
C ILE A 68 5.86 7.80 11.80
N VAL A 69 5.75 7.15 12.96
CA VAL A 69 6.88 6.87 13.85
C VAL A 69 7.94 6.04 13.11
N ILE A 70 9.18 6.51 13.16
CA ILE A 70 10.37 5.78 12.70
C ILE A 70 10.91 4.98 13.88
N LYS A 71 11.04 3.66 13.72
CA LYS A 71 11.56 2.78 14.77
C LYS A 71 13.09 2.85 14.84
N LYS A 72 13.68 2.29 15.91
CA LYS A 72 15.14 2.28 16.17
C LYS A 72 15.99 1.76 15.00
N HIS A 73 15.45 0.86 14.20
CA HIS A 73 16.11 0.30 13.00
C HIS A 73 16.01 1.21 11.75
N GLY A 74 15.48 2.44 11.86
CA GLY A 74 15.44 3.42 10.78
C GLY A 74 14.29 3.27 9.78
N TYR A 75 13.37 2.32 9.99
CA TYR A 75 12.20 2.12 9.12
C TYR A 75 10.92 2.61 9.80
N ARG A 76 9.97 3.07 8.98
CA ARG A 76 8.64 3.46 9.43
C ARG A 76 7.93 2.28 10.07
N GLN A 77 7.15 2.52 11.13
CA GLN A 77 6.34 1.51 11.79
C GLN A 77 5.30 0.90 10.84
N ASN A 78 4.61 1.74 10.07
CA ASN A 78 3.60 1.38 9.08
C ASN A 78 3.96 1.97 7.72
N SER A 79 3.45 1.38 6.63
CA SER A 79 3.48 2.02 5.31
C SER A 79 2.44 3.14 5.25
N ILE A 80 2.62 4.09 4.33
CA ILE A 80 1.66 5.17 4.06
C ILE A 80 0.30 4.57 3.66
N PHE A 81 0.33 3.59 2.75
CA PHE A 81 -0.84 2.80 2.38
C PHE A 81 -1.59 2.21 3.58
N ARG A 82 -0.87 1.60 4.55
CA ARG A 82 -1.50 0.97 5.72
C ARG A 82 -2.28 2.00 6.54
N VAL A 83 -1.67 3.17 6.77
CA VAL A 83 -2.33 4.26 7.50
C VAL A 83 -3.63 4.67 6.81
N GLY A 84 -3.62 4.89 5.50
CA GLY A 84 -4.83 5.27 4.79
C GLY A 84 -5.87 4.16 4.69
N LEU A 85 -5.44 2.90 4.53
CA LEU A 85 -6.35 1.75 4.55
C LEU A 85 -7.08 1.64 5.89
N ASP A 86 -6.37 1.74 7.02
CA ASP A 86 -6.98 1.70 8.37
C ASP A 86 -8.02 2.81 8.55
N ILE A 87 -7.75 4.02 8.03
CA ILE A 87 -8.70 5.14 8.08
C ILE A 87 -9.93 4.85 7.24
N ILE A 88 -9.76 4.39 6.00
CA ILE A 88 -10.88 4.04 5.12
C ILE A 88 -11.72 2.92 5.75
N SER A 89 -11.07 1.87 6.28
CA SER A 89 -11.76 0.77 6.96
C SER A 89 -12.53 1.25 8.19
N CYS A 90 -11.96 2.15 8.99
CA CYS A 90 -12.63 2.76 10.13
C CYS A 90 -13.87 3.55 9.69
N ILE A 91 -13.76 4.37 8.64
CA ILE A 91 -14.90 5.15 8.10
C ILE A 91 -15.99 4.21 7.58
N ILE A 92 -15.66 3.18 6.80
CA ILE A 92 -16.64 2.22 6.28
C ILE A 92 -17.37 1.49 7.41
N PHE A 93 -16.64 1.13 8.48
CA PHE A 93 -17.23 0.48 9.65
C PHE A 93 -18.17 1.42 10.40
N LEU A 94 -17.83 2.71 10.53
CA LEU A 94 -18.68 3.72 11.17
C LEU A 94 -19.93 4.06 10.36
N LEU A 95 -19.92 3.82 9.05
CA LEU A 95 -21.05 4.06 8.14
C LEU A 95 -22.04 2.88 8.07
N ASN A 96 -21.72 1.73 8.67
CA ASN A 96 -22.64 0.59 8.83
C ASN A 96 -23.27 0.58 10.23
#